data_AF-A0A2L0FBG7-F1
#
_entry.id   AF-A0A2L0FBG7-F1
#
_cell.length_a   1.000
_cell.length_b   1.000
_cell.length_c   1.000
_cell.angle_alpha   90.00
_cell.angle_beta   90.00
_cell.angle_gamma   90.00
#
_symmetry.space_group_name_H-M   'P 1'
#
loop_
_entity.id
_entity.type
_entity.pdbx_description
1 polymer ?
#
loop_
_entity_poly.entity_id
_entity_poly.type
_entity_poly.pdbx_seq_one_letter_code
_entity_poly.pdbx_strand_id
1 'polypeptide(L)'
;MRGSSPIDLEALLVALVLAPSTFSRNRFFSLYTDPETRRVRRRAALLRGIVRQLVSGADRAGLAPAASGGALLTYDVPSLGLKRTAALDALELAVLRFAVARGAPAPAAEQDGPPPAPSGPAAGAVLPPDLLPEPADTSRIERALARLLPEANEGGALDAPGQGEPGDPDAAARPLPRDRVQRDTQAP
;
A
#
# COMPACT_ATOMS: atom_id res chain seq x y z
N MET A 1 5.14 32.43 1.76
CA MET A 1 5.44 30.99 1.70
C MET A 1 4.17 30.25 2.11
N ARG A 2 3.40 29.71 1.16
CA ARG A 2 2.09 29.11 1.46
C ARG A 2 2.32 27.77 2.16
N GLY A 3 1.84 27.66 3.40
CA GLY A 3 1.92 26.47 4.22
C GLY A 3 1.18 25.32 3.56
N SER A 4 1.90 24.24 3.28
CA SER A 4 1.27 22.95 3.00
C SER A 4 0.44 22.57 4.23
N SER A 5 -0.87 22.42 4.07
CA SER A 5 -1.69 21.79 5.11
C SER A 5 -1.00 20.49 5.53
N PRO A 6 -0.68 20.31 6.82
CA PRO A 6 0.02 19.12 7.27
C PRO A 6 -0.90 17.93 7.00
N ILE A 7 -0.50 17.07 6.05
CA ILE A 7 -1.20 15.82 5.78
C ILE A 7 -1.19 15.01 7.08
N ASP A 8 -2.37 14.52 7.47
CA ASP A 8 -2.49 13.65 8.64
C ASP A 8 -1.68 12.36 8.40
N LEU A 9 -0.67 12.13 9.25
CA LEU A 9 0.29 11.03 9.11
C LEU A 9 -0.34 9.67 9.38
N GLU A 10 -1.32 9.60 10.27
CA GLU A 10 -2.06 8.37 10.57
C GLU A 10 -2.95 8.00 9.37
N ALA A 11 -3.65 8.98 8.81
CA ALA A 11 -4.44 8.81 7.61
C ALA A 11 -3.58 8.34 6.43
N LEU A 12 -2.39 8.95 6.27
CA LEU A 12 -1.42 8.58 5.24
C LEU A 12 -0.92 7.14 5.44
N LEU A 13 -0.68 6.72 6.69
CA LEU A 13 -0.29 5.34 6.99
C LEU A 13 -1.35 4.35 6.49
N VAL A 14 -2.62 4.58 6.87
CA VAL A 14 -3.76 3.73 6.48
C VAL A 14 -3.86 3.64 4.96
N ALA A 15 -3.82 4.79 4.27
CA ALA A 15 -3.91 4.84 2.82
C ALA A 15 -2.76 4.09 2.14
N LEU A 16 -1.53 4.23 2.63
CA LEU A 16 -0.37 3.56 2.04
C LEU A 16 -0.31 2.06 2.32
N VAL A 17 -0.94 1.58 3.40
CA VAL A 17 -1.05 0.14 3.67
C VAL A 17 -2.13 -0.48 2.78
N LEU A 18 -3.31 0.13 2.72
CA LEU A 18 -4.46 -0.43 2.00
C LEU A 18 -4.41 -0.19 0.48
N ALA A 19 -3.83 0.93 0.04
CA ALA A 19 -3.82 1.35 -1.36
C ALA A 19 -2.48 2.04 -1.73
N PRO A 20 -1.38 1.29 -1.83
CA PRO A 20 -0.02 1.83 -1.92
C PRO A 20 0.29 2.66 -3.18
N SER A 21 -0.52 2.56 -4.22
CA SER A 21 -0.37 3.29 -5.49
C SER A 21 -1.19 4.58 -5.57
N THR A 22 -1.94 4.93 -4.52
CA THR A 22 -2.82 6.13 -4.51
C THR A 22 -2.05 7.44 -4.57
N PHE A 23 -0.85 7.49 -4.00
CA PHE A 23 0.01 8.68 -4.00
C PHE A 23 1.16 8.49 -5.00
N SER A 24 1.05 9.09 -6.17
CA SER A 24 2.13 9.07 -7.17
C SER A 24 3.25 10.05 -6.80
N ARG A 25 4.50 9.66 -7.06
CA ARG A 25 5.68 10.49 -6.78
C ARG A 25 5.67 11.82 -7.53
N ASN A 26 5.17 11.81 -8.76
CA ASN A 26 5.15 13.00 -9.62
C ASN A 26 4.13 14.04 -9.13
N ARG A 27 3.00 13.60 -8.57
CA ARG A 27 1.94 14.50 -8.07
C ARG A 27 2.17 14.95 -6.63
N PHE A 28 2.74 14.08 -5.79
CA PHE A 28 2.90 14.32 -4.36
C PHE A 28 4.37 14.37 -3.94
N PHE A 29 5.19 15.14 -4.66
CA PHE A 29 6.64 15.22 -4.40
C PHE A 29 6.99 15.56 -2.96
N SER A 30 6.20 16.43 -2.30
CA SER A 30 6.39 16.83 -0.90
C SER A 30 6.36 15.64 0.08
N LEU A 31 5.54 14.61 -0.18
CA LEU A 31 5.48 13.37 0.60
C LEU A 31 6.76 12.51 0.52
N TYR A 32 7.64 12.82 -0.44
CA TYR A 32 8.89 12.09 -0.63
C TYR A 32 10.10 12.84 -0.10
N THR A 33 9.98 14.15 0.13
CA THR A 33 11.03 14.99 0.69
C THR A 33 10.97 15.10 2.21
N ASP A 34 9.76 15.08 2.78
CA ASP A 34 9.60 15.26 4.22
C ASP A 34 10.04 14.01 5.03
N PRO A 35 10.86 14.17 6.09
CA PRO A 35 11.30 13.07 6.93
C PRO A 35 10.18 12.35 7.69
N GLU A 36 9.10 13.03 8.07
CA GLU A 36 8.00 12.41 8.83
C GLU A 36 7.18 11.45 7.97
N THR A 37 6.76 11.92 6.79
CA THR A 37 6.12 11.09 5.75
C THR A 37 7.04 9.95 5.29
N ARG A 38 8.36 10.13 5.25
CA ARG A 38 9.32 9.03 5.01
C ARG A 38 9.28 7.96 6.11
N ARG A 39 9.06 8.31 7.39
CA ARG A 39 8.89 7.34 8.48
C ARG A 39 7.59 6.56 8.29
N VAL A 40 6.48 7.25 8.00
CA VAL A 40 5.17 6.64 7.71
C VAL A 40 5.27 5.66 6.54
N ARG A 41 5.91 6.04 5.43
CA ARG A 41 6.11 5.16 4.27
C ARG A 41 6.90 3.90 4.59
N ARG A 42 7.97 4.02 5.38
CA ARG A 42 8.76 2.87 5.85
C ARG A 42 7.91 1.95 6.72
N ARG A 43 7.11 2.54 7.60
CA ARG A 43 6.20 1.80 8.48
C ARG A 43 5.09 1.07 7.70
N ALA A 44 4.46 1.74 6.74
CA ALA A 44 3.49 1.14 5.83
C ALA A 44 4.08 -0.03 5.01
N ALA A 45 5.33 0.10 4.55
CA ALA A 45 6.02 -0.99 3.84
C ALA A 45 6.27 -2.20 4.76
N LEU A 46 6.63 -1.96 6.02
CA LEU A 46 6.78 -3.02 7.03
C LEU A 46 5.43 -3.73 7.25
N LEU A 47 4.35 -2.99 7.50
CA LEU A 47 3.02 -3.57 7.73
C LEU A 47 2.54 -4.42 6.54
N ARG A 48 2.69 -3.92 5.31
CA ARG A 48 2.37 -4.71 4.10
C ARG A 48 3.23 -5.97 3.98
N GLY A 49 4.48 -5.90 4.42
CA GLY A 49 5.36 -7.07 4.51
C GLY A 49 4.83 -8.11 5.49
N ILE A 50 4.38 -7.67 6.67
CA ILE A 50 3.73 -8.53 7.67
C ILE A 50 2.45 -9.14 7.10
N VAL A 51 1.55 -8.34 6.53
CA VAL A 51 0.30 -8.81 5.91
C VAL A 51 0.59 -9.91 4.89
N ARG A 52 1.56 -9.68 3.99
CA ARG A 52 1.94 -10.69 2.99
C ARG A 52 2.41 -11.98 3.66
N GLN A 53 3.23 -11.90 4.70
CA GLN A 53 3.73 -13.09 5.41
C GLN A 53 2.60 -13.85 6.10
N LEU A 54 1.70 -13.14 6.79
CA LEU A 54 0.55 -13.74 7.46
C LEU A 54 -0.39 -14.43 6.46
N VAL A 55 -0.71 -13.76 5.35
CA VAL A 55 -1.57 -14.31 4.28
C VAL A 55 -0.90 -15.48 3.55
N SER A 56 0.42 -15.46 3.39
CA SER A 56 1.18 -16.55 2.75
C SER A 56 1.46 -17.76 3.66
N GLY A 57 0.83 -17.85 4.84
CA GLY A 57 0.96 -19.00 5.73
C GLY A 57 2.06 -18.86 6.78
N ALA A 58 2.19 -17.70 7.40
CA ALA A 58 2.96 -17.61 8.64
C ALA A 58 2.33 -18.50 9.73
N ASP A 59 3.16 -19.22 10.46
CA ASP A 59 2.72 -20.10 11.53
C ASP A 59 2.77 -19.39 12.88
N ARG A 60 1.97 -19.90 13.84
CA ARG A 60 2.03 -19.52 15.26
C ARG A 60 1.98 -18.01 15.50
N ALA A 61 1.10 -17.33 14.76
CA ALA A 61 0.82 -15.93 15.01
C ALA A 61 0.10 -15.78 16.36
N GLY A 62 0.53 -14.79 17.16
CA GLY A 62 -0.06 -14.45 18.45
C GLY A 62 0.06 -12.97 18.72
N LEU A 63 -0.93 -12.43 19.45
CA LEU A 63 -0.98 -11.04 19.87
C LEU A 63 -0.94 -10.97 21.39
N ALA A 64 -0.04 -10.16 21.93
CA ALA A 64 -0.06 -9.77 23.33
C ALA A 64 -0.46 -8.29 23.43
N PRO A 65 -1.36 -7.90 24.35
CA PRO A 65 -1.72 -6.50 24.52
C PRO A 65 -0.49 -5.68 24.94
N ALA A 66 -0.32 -4.49 24.35
CA ALA A 66 0.70 -3.55 24.75
C ALA A 66 0.13 -2.51 25.73
N ALA A 67 0.95 -2.06 26.69
CA ALA A 67 0.53 -1.07 27.69
C ALA A 67 0.02 0.25 27.08
N SER A 68 0.42 0.57 25.85
CA SER A 68 0.03 1.77 25.10
C SER A 68 -1.29 1.63 24.32
N GLY A 69 -2.07 0.56 24.54
CA GLY A 69 -3.37 0.35 23.87
C GLY A 69 -3.28 -0.28 22.47
N GLY A 70 -2.11 -0.78 22.08
CA GLY A 70 -1.88 -1.56 20.87
C GLY A 70 -1.60 -3.03 21.17
N ALA A 71 -0.79 -3.68 20.33
CA ALA A 71 -0.42 -5.08 20.54
C ALA A 71 1.01 -5.39 20.07
N LEU A 72 1.64 -6.35 20.73
CA LEU A 72 2.86 -7.00 20.30
C LEU A 72 2.50 -8.24 19.46
N LEU A 73 2.65 -8.14 18.15
CA LEU A 73 2.49 -9.25 17.23
C LEU A 73 3.76 -10.10 17.24
N THR A 74 3.60 -11.41 17.38
CA THR A 74 4.67 -12.39 17.22
C THR A 74 4.23 -13.50 16.28
N TYR A 75 5.06 -13.89 15.32
CA TYR A 75 4.77 -14.98 14.38
C TYR A 75 6.05 -15.62 13.85
N ASP A 76 5.94 -16.85 13.38
CA ASP A 76 7.03 -17.57 12.74
C ASP A 76 6.91 -17.45 11.21
N VAL A 77 8.04 -17.32 10.53
CA VAL A 77 8.13 -17.34 9.06
C VAL A 77 8.88 -18.61 8.66
N PRO A 78 8.18 -19.73 8.41
CA PRO A 78 8.80 -21.03 8.19
C PRO A 78 9.82 -21.02 7.04
N SER A 79 9.51 -20.33 5.95
CA SER A 79 10.39 -20.19 4.78
C SER A 79 11.72 -19.53 5.07
N LEU A 80 11.83 -18.80 6.18
CA LEU A 80 13.07 -18.16 6.62
C LEU A 80 13.65 -18.79 7.89
N GLY A 81 12.93 -19.70 8.56
CA GLY A 81 13.34 -20.25 9.86
C GLY A 81 13.48 -19.19 10.96
N LEU A 82 12.73 -18.08 10.87
CA LEU A 82 12.86 -16.94 11.77
C LEU A 82 11.56 -16.60 12.47
N LYS A 83 11.66 -16.26 13.74
CA LYS A 83 10.60 -15.66 14.54
C LYS A 83 10.64 -14.15 14.41
N ARG A 84 9.50 -13.52 14.17
CA ARG A 84 9.36 -12.06 14.04
C ARG A 84 8.47 -11.51 15.13
N THR A 85 8.82 -10.31 15.58
CA THR A 85 8.05 -9.56 16.56
C THR A 85 7.91 -8.11 16.10
N ALA A 86 6.70 -7.57 16.20
CA ALA A 86 6.39 -6.18 15.86
C ALA A 86 5.43 -5.58 16.90
N ALA A 87 5.84 -4.49 17.54
CA ALA A 87 4.92 -3.66 18.30
C ALA A 87 4.03 -2.89 17.33
N LEU A 88 2.73 -2.91 17.53
CA LEU A 88 1.70 -2.25 16.74
C LEU A 88 0.94 -1.29 17.66
N ASP A 89 0.67 -0.08 17.18
CA ASP A 89 -0.32 0.78 17.82
C ASP A 89 -1.76 0.29 17.52
N ALA A 90 -2.75 0.95 18.12
CA ALA A 90 -4.15 0.58 17.95
C ALA A 90 -4.65 0.69 16.50
N LEU A 91 -4.20 1.70 15.76
CA LEU A 91 -4.61 1.93 14.38
C LEU A 91 -3.91 0.94 13.44
N GLU A 92 -2.63 0.69 13.66
CA GLU A 92 -1.85 -0.31 12.93
C GLU A 92 -2.41 -1.71 13.10
N LEU A 93 -2.83 -2.07 14.32
CA LEU A 93 -3.50 -3.34 14.59
C LEU A 93 -4.83 -3.43 13.81
N ALA A 94 -5.66 -2.38 13.85
CA ALA A 94 -6.92 -2.33 13.11
C ALA A 94 -6.70 -2.51 11.59
N VAL A 95 -5.74 -1.77 11.03
CA VAL A 95 -5.38 -1.86 9.61
C VAL A 95 -4.82 -3.23 9.26
N LEU A 96 -3.98 -3.82 10.12
CA LEU A 96 -3.42 -5.15 9.93
C LEU A 96 -4.53 -6.20 9.87
N ARG A 97 -5.43 -6.24 10.87
CA ARG A 97 -6.55 -7.18 10.92
C ARG A 97 -7.44 -7.05 9.68
N PHE A 98 -7.77 -5.81 9.30
CA PHE A 98 -8.55 -5.53 8.09
C PHE A 98 -7.86 -6.03 6.82
N ALA A 99 -6.56 -5.73 6.65
CA ALA A 99 -5.80 -6.12 5.47
C ALA A 99 -5.58 -7.64 5.37
N VAL A 100 -5.35 -8.30 6.50
CA VAL A 100 -5.21 -9.76 6.58
C VAL A 100 -6.54 -10.43 6.24
N ALA A 101 -7.66 -9.98 6.82
CA ALA A 101 -8.99 -10.51 6.50
C ALA A 101 -9.35 -10.36 5.01
N ARG A 102 -8.93 -9.26 4.38
CA ARG A 102 -9.11 -9.03 2.94
C ARG A 102 -8.21 -9.92 2.07
N GLY A 103 -7.02 -10.27 2.54
CA GLY A 103 -6.05 -11.09 1.82
C GLY A 103 -6.19 -12.59 2.03
N ALA A 104 -6.83 -13.00 3.12
CA ALA A 104 -7.06 -14.41 3.43
C ALA A 104 -8.04 -15.05 2.43
N PRO A 105 -7.80 -16.31 2.01
CA PRO A 105 -8.81 -17.05 1.25
C PRO A 105 -10.08 -17.17 2.09
N ALA A 106 -11.25 -17.03 1.44
CA ALA A 106 -12.53 -17.22 2.12
C ALA A 106 -12.54 -18.60 2.81
N PRO A 107 -13.07 -18.72 4.04
CA PRO A 107 -13.23 -20.02 4.66
C PRO A 107 -14.05 -20.87 3.70
N ALA A 108 -13.51 -22.02 3.29
CA ALA A 108 -14.23 -22.95 2.44
C ALA A 108 -15.51 -23.33 3.19
N ALA A 109 -16.65 -22.82 2.72
CA ALA A 109 -17.94 -23.36 3.09
C ALA A 109 -17.87 -24.86 2.81
N GLU A 110 -18.23 -25.69 3.79
CA GLU A 110 -18.25 -27.16 3.67
C GLU A 110 -18.90 -27.55 2.34
N GLN A 111 -18.07 -27.87 1.35
CA GLN A 111 -18.53 -28.55 0.15
C GLN A 111 -18.53 -30.02 0.51
N ASP A 112 -19.73 -30.52 0.79
CA ASP A 112 -20.06 -31.93 1.02
C ASP A 112 -19.87 -32.71 -0.30
N GLY A 113 -18.60 -32.92 -0.68
CA GLY A 113 -18.19 -33.55 -1.93
C GLY A 113 -16.87 -34.30 -1.75
N PRO A 114 -16.64 -35.39 -2.51
CA PRO A 114 -15.52 -36.31 -2.27
C PRO A 114 -14.17 -35.59 -2.39
N PRO A 115 -13.21 -35.91 -1.51
CA PRO A 115 -11.99 -35.12 -1.35
C PRO A 115 -11.11 -35.17 -2.62
N PRO A 116 -10.68 -34.02 -3.16
CA PRO A 116 -9.60 -34.00 -4.15
C PRO A 116 -8.27 -34.38 -3.48
N ALA A 117 -7.39 -35.00 -4.25
CA ALA A 117 -6.08 -35.47 -3.81
C ALA A 117 -5.21 -34.34 -3.19
N PRO A 118 -4.39 -34.63 -2.16
CA PRO A 118 -3.64 -33.62 -1.43
C PRO A 118 -2.55 -32.99 -2.30
N SER A 119 -2.82 -31.79 -2.80
CA SER A 119 -1.85 -30.96 -3.52
C SER A 119 -1.15 -30.03 -2.54
N GLY A 120 -0.01 -30.46 -1.99
CA GLY A 120 1.00 -29.60 -1.34
C GLY A 120 0.58 -28.87 -0.05
N PRO A 121 1.52 -28.24 0.68
CA PRO A 121 1.24 -27.54 1.93
C PRO A 121 0.57 -26.19 1.64
N ALA A 122 -0.70 -26.23 1.26
CA ALA A 122 -1.63 -25.11 1.34
C ALA A 122 -2.62 -25.35 2.49
N ALA A 123 -2.13 -25.90 3.61
CA ALA A 123 -2.84 -25.77 4.87
C ALA A 123 -2.81 -24.28 5.21
N GLY A 124 -3.88 -23.57 4.79
CA GLY A 124 -4.06 -22.17 5.12
C GLY A 124 -3.84 -22.02 6.62
N ALA A 125 -2.80 -21.28 6.99
CA ALA A 125 -2.54 -21.01 8.39
C ALA A 125 -3.83 -20.46 8.98
N VAL A 126 -4.41 -21.20 9.91
CA VAL A 126 -5.59 -20.74 10.64
C VAL A 126 -5.13 -19.50 11.37
N LEU A 127 -5.57 -18.34 10.88
CA LEU A 127 -5.29 -17.08 11.54
C LEU A 127 -5.82 -17.19 12.97
N PRO A 128 -5.04 -16.82 13.99
CA PRO A 128 -5.53 -16.80 15.36
C PRO A 128 -6.80 -15.92 15.41
N PRO A 129 -7.77 -16.26 16.27
CA PRO A 129 -9.01 -15.49 16.40
C PRO A 129 -8.74 -14.02 16.73
N ASP A 130 -7.62 -13.73 17.39
CA ASP A 130 -7.19 -12.37 17.74
C ASP A 130 -6.80 -11.51 16.53
N LEU A 131 -6.55 -12.12 15.36
CA LEU A 131 -6.27 -11.43 14.10
C LEU A 131 -7.52 -11.23 13.22
N LEU A 132 -8.69 -11.67 13.69
CA LEU A 132 -9.96 -11.36 13.03
C LEU A 132 -10.29 -9.87 13.22
N PRO A 133 -10.93 -9.24 12.20
CA PRO A 133 -11.30 -7.84 12.28
C PRO A 133 -12.40 -7.63 13.33
N GLU A 134 -12.21 -6.62 14.18
CA GLU A 134 -13.25 -6.19 15.11
C GLU A 134 -14.16 -5.14 14.45
N PRO A 135 -15.44 -5.04 14.85
CA PRO A 135 -16.34 -4.00 14.33
C PRO A 135 -15.80 -2.57 14.50
N ALA A 136 -15.01 -2.33 15.56
CA ALA A 136 -14.39 -1.05 15.83
C ALA A 136 -13.23 -0.72 14.86
N ASP A 137 -12.65 -1.71 14.19
CA ASP A 137 -11.49 -1.51 13.31
C ASP A 137 -11.87 -0.71 12.07
N THR A 138 -12.99 -1.06 11.43
CA THR A 138 -13.52 -0.32 10.27
C THR A 138 -13.78 1.14 10.64
N SER A 139 -14.46 1.40 11.76
CA SER A 139 -14.74 2.77 12.22
C SER A 139 -13.48 3.58 12.52
N ARG A 140 -12.40 2.95 13.03
CA ARG A 140 -11.10 3.61 13.25
C ARG A 140 -10.43 3.97 11.92
N ILE A 141 -10.43 3.03 10.97
CA ILE A 141 -9.87 3.19 9.63
C ILE A 141 -10.58 4.30 8.88
N GLU A 142 -11.91 4.29 8.85
CA GLU A 142 -12.73 5.31 8.19
C GLU A 142 -12.50 6.70 8.81
N ARG A 143 -12.47 6.79 10.14
CA ARG A 143 -12.20 8.06 10.83
C ARG A 143 -10.80 8.60 10.54
N ALA A 144 -9.80 7.72 10.41
CA ALA A 144 -8.45 8.12 10.01
C ALA A 144 -8.43 8.60 8.56
N LEU A 145 -9.01 7.84 7.63
CA LEU A 145 -9.08 8.21 6.21
C LEU A 145 -9.84 9.51 5.96
N ALA A 146 -10.89 9.81 6.74
CA ALA A 146 -11.61 11.08 6.67
C ALA A 146 -10.72 12.31 6.94
N ARG A 147 -9.57 12.14 7.60
CA ARG A 147 -8.59 13.22 7.86
C ARG A 147 -7.52 13.37 6.78
N LEU A 148 -7.45 12.44 5.83
CA LEU A 148 -6.39 12.38 4.81
C LEU A 148 -6.37 13.62 3.91
N LEU A 149 -7.55 14.15 3.63
CA LEU A 149 -7.75 15.36 2.85
C LEU A 149 -8.82 16.17 3.59
N PRO A 150 -8.44 17.18 4.41
CA PRO A 150 -9.43 18.16 4.82
C PRO A 150 -10.02 18.72 3.53
N GLU A 151 -11.36 18.68 3.43
CA GLU A 151 -12.17 19.15 2.31
C GLU A 151 -11.44 20.24 1.52
N ALA A 152 -11.35 20.04 0.20
CA ALA A 152 -10.93 21.06 -0.77
C ALA A 152 -11.95 22.22 -0.83
N ASN A 153 -12.35 22.76 0.32
CA ASN A 153 -13.02 24.04 0.46
C ASN A 153 -11.94 25.11 0.38
N GLU A 154 -11.47 25.37 -0.84
CA GLU A 154 -11.13 26.71 -1.37
C GLU A 154 -10.47 26.55 -2.74
N GLY A 155 -11.31 26.62 -3.79
CA GLY A 155 -11.01 27.45 -4.97
C GLY A 155 -9.74 27.17 -5.78
N GLY A 156 -9.18 25.97 -5.73
CA GLY A 156 -8.14 25.56 -6.66
C GLY A 156 -8.74 25.23 -8.02
N ALA A 157 -9.17 26.25 -8.76
CA ALA A 157 -9.34 26.16 -10.19
C ALA A 157 -8.11 25.44 -10.75
N LEU A 158 -8.31 24.23 -11.27
CA LEU A 158 -7.36 23.63 -12.18
C LEU A 158 -7.32 24.60 -13.35
N ASP A 159 -6.36 25.52 -13.34
CA ASP A 159 -6.04 26.38 -14.48
C ASP A 159 -6.03 25.48 -15.71
N ALA A 160 -6.97 25.78 -16.59
CA ALA A 160 -7.18 25.06 -17.83
C ALA A 160 -5.87 25.05 -18.64
N PRO A 161 -5.51 23.94 -19.29
CA PRO A 161 -4.44 23.98 -20.25
C PRO A 161 -4.89 24.83 -21.45
N GLY A 162 -4.27 26.00 -21.61
CA GLY A 162 -4.12 26.70 -22.88
C GLY A 162 -5.31 27.55 -23.33
N GLN A 163 -5.35 28.81 -22.92
CA GLN A 163 -5.75 29.86 -23.87
C GLN A 163 -4.57 30.08 -24.81
N GLY A 164 -4.73 29.65 -26.05
CA GLY A 164 -3.77 29.93 -27.11
C GLY A 164 -3.75 31.43 -27.41
N GLU A 165 -2.59 32.05 -27.27
CA GLU A 165 -2.33 33.29 -28.00
C GLU A 165 -2.09 32.96 -29.49
N PRO A 166 -2.73 33.69 -30.41
CA PRO A 166 -2.50 33.57 -31.83
C PRO A 166 -1.38 34.51 -32.29
N GLY A 167 -0.40 33.94 -33.02
CA GLY A 167 0.42 34.67 -34.00
C GLY A 167 1.84 35.04 -33.55
N ASP A 168 2.84 34.40 -34.14
CA ASP A 168 3.48 34.95 -35.36
C ASP A 168 4.22 33.82 -36.12
N PRO A 169 4.12 33.74 -37.47
CA PRO A 169 4.84 32.74 -38.25
C PRO A 169 6.15 33.32 -38.77
N ASP A 170 7.32 32.75 -38.44
CA ASP A 170 8.35 32.65 -39.49
C ASP A 170 9.49 31.64 -39.27
N ALA A 171 9.87 31.06 -40.40
CA ALA A 171 11.19 30.64 -40.87
C ALA A 171 12.13 29.86 -39.94
N ALA A 172 12.05 28.52 -40.03
CA ALA A 172 13.24 27.69 -40.29
C ALA A 172 12.83 26.25 -40.62
N ALA A 173 12.34 26.05 -41.84
CA ALA A 173 12.37 24.74 -42.47
C ALA A 173 13.84 24.31 -42.64
N ARG A 174 14.31 23.38 -41.80
CA ARG A 174 15.48 22.54 -42.13
C ARG A 174 15.02 21.10 -42.23
N PRO A 175 14.92 20.53 -43.44
CA PRO A 175 14.65 19.12 -43.59
C PRO A 175 15.83 18.30 -43.06
N LEU A 176 15.56 17.39 -42.12
CA LEU A 176 16.51 16.38 -41.68
C LEU A 176 16.77 15.41 -42.84
N PRO A 177 18.03 15.15 -43.23
CA PRO A 177 18.35 14.17 -44.26
C PRO A 177 18.01 12.76 -43.75
N ARG A 178 17.16 12.08 -44.53
CA ARG A 178 16.97 10.64 -44.45
C ARG A 178 18.26 9.98 -44.90
N ASP A 179 18.94 9.29 -44.00
CA ASP A 179 19.88 8.25 -44.42
C ASP A 179 19.47 6.90 -43.83
N ARG A 180 19.07 6.04 -44.77
CA ARG A 180 18.66 4.66 -44.58
C ARG A 180 19.53 3.86 -45.54
N VAL A 181 20.70 3.40 -45.10
CA VAL A 181 21.50 2.44 -45.88
C VAL A 181 22.15 1.43 -44.94
N GLN A 182 21.59 0.21 -45.02
CA GLN A 182 22.25 -1.11 -44.97
C GLN A 182 23.37 -1.35 -43.96
N ARG A 183 23.11 -2.30 -43.05
CA ARG A 183 24.05 -3.40 -42.77
C ARG A 183 23.28 -4.59 -42.20
N ASP A 184 22.60 -5.30 -43.11
CA ASP A 184 22.43 -6.74 -42.97
C ASP A 184 23.63 -7.43 -43.62
N THR A 185 23.91 -8.65 -43.16
CA THR A 185 24.87 -9.65 -43.68
C THR A 185 26.37 -9.42 -43.45
N GLN A 186 26.90 -9.96 -42.35
CA GLN A 186 27.87 -11.08 -42.41
C GLN A 186 28.19 -11.66 -41.03
N ALA A 187 27.80 -12.92 -40.83
CA ALA A 187 28.45 -13.94 -40.01
C ALA A 187 28.08 -15.30 -40.64
N PRO A 188 28.83 -16.39 -40.44
CA PRO A 188 30.07 -16.56 -39.69
C PRO A 188 31.33 -16.66 -40.57
#